data_AF-A0A948G949-F1
#
_entry.id   AF-A0A948G949-F1
#
_cell.length_a   1.000
_cell.length_b   1.000
_cell.length_c   1.000
_cell.angle_alpha   90.00
_cell.angle_beta   90.00
_cell.angle_gamma   90.00
#
_symmetry.space_group_name_H-M   'P 1'
#
loop_
_entity.id
_entity.type
_entity.pdbx_description
1 polymer ?
#
loop_
_entity_poly.entity_id
_entity_poly.type
_entity_poly.pdbx_seq_one_letter_code
_entity_poly.pdbx_strand_id
1 'polypeptide(L)' 'MAKIQVRKDEDIDKVLRKFKTKLRREGMIDELKKREFYEKPSQRRRQREEKAKRKEVKRRQNDQW' A
#
# COMPACT_ATOMS: atom_id res chain seq x y z
N MET A 1 5.59 -9.67 8.32
CA MET A 1 4.96 -10.57 7.32
C MET A 1 3.50 -10.73 7.67
N ALA A 2 2.62 -10.57 6.69
CA ALA A 2 1.20 -10.66 6.90
C ALA A 2 0.82 -12.05 7.42
N LYS A 3 0.28 -12.11 8.64
CA LYS A 3 -0.30 -13.31 9.24
C LYS A 3 -1.75 -13.06 9.58
N ILE A 4 -2.65 -13.98 9.27
CA ILE A 4 -4.06 -13.92 9.68
C ILE A 4 -4.38 -15.16 10.50
N GLN A 5 -5.07 -14.95 11.62
CA GLN A 5 -5.62 -16.03 12.41
C GLN A 5 -7.03 -16.31 11.90
N VAL A 6 -7.27 -17.57 11.53
CA VAL A 6 -8.55 -18.05 11.00
C VAL A 6 -9.30 -18.74 12.15
N ARG A 7 -10.61 -18.48 12.26
CA ARG A 7 -11.50 -19.20 13.18
C ARG A 7 -12.15 -20.38 12.44
N LYS A 8 -12.54 -21.43 13.17
CA LYS A 8 -12.99 -22.72 12.61
C LYS A 8 -14.21 -22.60 11.66
N ASP A 9 -15.06 -21.60 11.85
CA ASP A 9 -16.30 -21.41 11.07
C ASP A 9 -16.23 -20.23 10.07
N GLU A 10 -15.02 -19.75 9.71
CA GLU A 10 -14.87 -18.71 8.69
C GLU A 10 -14.84 -19.28 7.27
N ASP A 11 -15.59 -18.65 6.38
CA ASP A 11 -15.54 -18.87 4.94
C ASP A 11 -14.16 -18.47 4.37
N ILE A 12 -13.56 -19.39 3.62
CA ILE A 12 -12.22 -19.28 3.04
C ILE A 12 -12.09 -18.01 2.18
N ASP A 13 -13.12 -17.65 1.42
CA ASP A 13 -13.08 -16.47 0.55
C ASP A 13 -12.98 -15.17 1.35
N LYS A 14 -13.62 -15.11 2.53
CA LYS A 14 -13.52 -13.95 3.43
C LYS A 14 -12.13 -13.85 4.02
N VAL A 15 -11.50 -14.97 4.37
CA VAL A 15 -10.13 -15.02 4.88
C VAL A 15 -9.13 -14.52 3.84
N LEU A 16 -9.26 -14.98 2.59
CA LEU A 16 -8.40 -14.57 1.48
C LEU A 16 -8.52 -13.07 1.18
N ARG A 17 -9.74 -12.51 1.24
CA ARG A 17 -9.96 -11.06 1.11
C ARG A 17 -9.29 -10.28 2.23
N LYS A 18 -9.44 -10.72 3.50
CA LYS A 18 -8.74 -10.10 4.64
C LYS A 18 -7.22 -10.15 4.45
N PHE A 19 -6.70 -11.26 3.93
CA PHE A 19 -5.27 -11.45 3.65
C PHE A 19 -4.75 -10.48 2.61
N LYS A 20 -5.45 -10.36 1.48
CA LYS A 20 -5.13 -9.40 0.43
C LYS A 20 -5.14 -7.96 0.94
N THR A 21 -6.11 -7.60 1.78
CA THR A 21 -6.17 -6.27 2.41
C THR A 21 -4.99 -6.05 3.36
N LYS A 22 -4.63 -7.05 4.16
CA LYS A 22 -3.48 -6.97 5.08
C LYS A 22 -2.16 -6.80 4.32
N LEU A 23 -1.95 -7.55 3.24
CA LEU A 23 -0.78 -7.41 2.35
C LEU A 23 -0.68 -6.01 1.73
N ARG A 24 -1.82 -5.44 1.31
CA ARG A 24 -1.87 -4.07 0.78
C ARG A 24 -1.59 -3.04 1.86
N ARG A 25 -2.13 -3.22 3.08
CA ARG A 25 -1.90 -2.31 4.22
C ARG A 25 -0.45 -2.32 4.68
N GLU A 26 0.20 -3.48 4.69
CA GLU A 26 1.63 -3.61 4.98
C GLU A 26 2.52 -3.04 3.86
N GLY A 27 1.96 -2.70 2.69
CA GLY A 27 2.70 -2.11 1.58
C GLY A 27 3.67 -3.08 0.89
N MET A 28 3.58 -4.38 1.20
CA MET A 28 4.52 -5.40 0.71
C MET A 28 4.53 -5.49 -0.82
N ILE A 29 3.37 -5.40 -1.46
CA ILE A 29 3.25 -5.42 -2.93
C ILE A 29 3.88 -4.17 -3.55
N ASP A 30 3.70 -3.01 -2.92
CA ASP A 30 4.28 -1.75 -3.40
C ASP A 30 5.80 -1.71 -3.21
N GLU A 31 6.30 -2.38 -2.18
CA GLU A 31 7.73 -2.54 -1.93
C GLU A 31 8.39 -3.48 -2.94
N LEU A 32 7.76 -4.61 -3.25
CA LEU A 32 8.25 -5.53 -4.30
C LEU A 32 8.41 -4.79 -5.63
N LYS A 33 7.38 -4.05 -6.07
CA LYS A 33 7.42 -3.25 -7.31
C LYS A 33 8.54 -2.21 -7.33
N LYS A 34 8.85 -1.58 -6.18
CA LYS A 34 9.97 -0.62 -6.08
C LYS A 34 11.34 -1.29 -6.12
N ARG A 35 11.42 -2.58 -5.78
CA ARG A 35 12.65 -3.36 -5.74
C ARG A 35 12.91 -4.14 -7.03
N GLU A 36 11.91 -4.30 -7.89
CA GLU A 36 12.04 -4.98 -9.19
C GLU A 36 13.14 -4.38 -10.07
N PHE A 37 13.33 -3.06 -10.02
CA PHE A 37 14.34 -2.37 -10.82
C PHE A 37 15.18 -1.41 -9.96
N TYR A 38 16.44 -1.22 -10.34
CA TYR A 38 17.26 -0.17 -9.74
C TYR A 38 16.71 1.20 -10.14
N GLU A 39 16.47 2.03 -9.13
CA GLU A 39 16.07 3.42 -9.32
C GLU A 39 17.17 4.32 -8.76
N LYS A 40 17.65 5.26 -9.59
CA LYS A 40 18.68 6.22 -9.19
C LYS A 40 18.22 7.02 -7.96
N PRO A 41 19.14 7.40 -7.05
CA PRO A 41 18.78 8.13 -5.84
C PRO A 41 18.06 9.47 -6.13
N SER A 42 18.40 10.14 -7.22
CA SER A 42 17.71 11.36 -7.68
C SER A 42 16.27 11.09 -8.10
N GLN A 43 16.02 10.02 -8.85
CA GLN A 43 14.66 9.62 -9.26
C GLN A 43 13.81 9.23 -8.05
N ARG A 44 14.38 8.49 -7.09
CA ARG A 44 13.71 8.15 -5.82
C ARG A 44 13.27 9.38 -5.03
N ARG A 45 14.15 10.40 -4.94
CA ARG A 45 13.84 11.68 -4.27
C ARG A 45 12.70 12.42 -4.98
N ARG A 46 12.79 12.56 -6.30
CA ARG A 46 11.77 13.20 -7.12
C ARG A 46 10.40 12.51 -6.98
N GLN A 47 10.35 11.18 -7.09
CA GLN A 47 9.11 10.42 -6.91
C GLN A 47 8.50 10.61 -5.52
N ARG A 48 9.32 10.72 -4.46
CA ARG A 48 8.84 10.93 -3.09
C ARG A 48 8.15 12.30 -2.95
N GLU A 49 8.74 13.35 -3.51
CA GLU A 49 8.18 14.70 -3.49
C GLU A 49 6.87 14.79 -4.28
N GLU A 50 6.83 14.20 -5.48
CA GLU A 50 5.63 14.17 -6.30
C GLU A 50 4.47 13.43 -5.60
N LYS A 51 4.77 12.29 -4.94
CA LYS A 51 3.77 11.55 -4.13
C LYS A 51 3.28 12.37 -2.94
N ALA A 52 4.16 13.12 -2.28
CA ALA A 52 3.77 14.00 -1.17
C ALA A 52 2.84 15.13 -1.63
N LYS A 53 3.20 15.83 -2.72
CA LYS A 53 2.36 16.88 -3.33
C LYS A 53 0.98 16.36 -3.72
N ARG A 54 0.91 15.20 -4.39
CA ARG A 54 -0.36 14.56 -4.76
C ARG A 54 -1.23 14.23 -3.54
N LYS A 55 -0.60 13.74 -2.45
CA LYS A 55 -1.30 13.43 -1.20
C LYS A 55 -1.87 14.69 -0.55
N GLU A 56 -1.12 15.79 -0.57
CA GLU A 56 -1.56 17.08 -0.03
C GLU A 56 -2.73 17.67 -0.82
N VAL A 57 -2.65 17.67 -2.16
CA VAL A 57 -3.74 18.12 -3.03
C VAL A 57 -5.02 17.33 -2.74
N LYS A 58 -4.93 16.00 -2.64
CA LYS A 58 -6.07 15.15 -2.32
C LYS A 58 -6.65 15.44 -0.92
N ARG A 59 -5.80 15.74 0.07
CA ARG A 59 -6.25 16.12 1.42
C ARG A 59 -7.05 17.42 1.36
N ARG A 60 -6.51 18.46 0.73
CA ARG A 60 -7.17 19.77 0.60
C ARG A 60 -8.53 19.69 -0.10
N GLN A 61 -8.65 18.84 -1.12
CA GLN A 61 -9.93 18.59 -1.80
C GLN A 61 -10.95 17.91 -0.87
N ASN A 62 -10.48 17.02 0.00
CA ASN A 62 -11.33 16.29 0.94
C ASN A 62 -11.70 17.13 2.18
N ASP A 63 -10.92 18.16 2.50
CA ASP A 63 -11.21 19.16 3.55
C ASP A 63 -12.20 20.24 3.06
N GLN A 64 -12.45 20.32 1.75
CA GLN A 64 -13.35 21.27 1.10
C GLN A 64 -14.81 20.78 0.98
N TRP A 65 -15.11 19.59 1.51
CA TRP A 65 -16.42 18.94 1.54
C TRP A 65 -16.76 18.56 2.98
#